data_AF-A0A182KEA3-F1
#
_entry.id   AF-A0A182KEA3-F1
#
_cell.length_a   1.000
_cell.length_b   1.000
_cell.length_c   1.000
_cell.angle_alpha   90.00
_cell.angle_beta   90.00
_cell.angle_gamma   90.00
#
_symmetry.space_group_name_H-M   'P 1'
#
loop_
_entity.id
_entity.type
_entity.pdbx_description
1 polymer ?
#
loop_
_entity_poly.entity_id
_entity_poly.type
_entity_poly.pdbx_seq_one_letter_code
_entity_poly.pdbx_strand_id
1 'polypeptide(L)'
;MGKTNPLIVKYKNQWYDLTEFAHKHPGGKNSLTGLHEKDMAERFDRAPGHSNAAKYLMKEYKIKTETKQNGHSLNGHTKVIANGGLQNGTKPTSNGLHTKKAQGDTTGTAANGDVAHLTDDSMEHLVDWSKPMLMQIYNLGEKYGEWVNKPVDRELRLFGPSWVENLTRTPWWIVPGFWIPAILYIIVEHGAHQLAIGRGYNSPSESFRTVHLYLHLVIGALAWTLLEYSLHRWVFHLDPKGNRILQTFHFLIHGQHHKVPFDPHRLVFPVPPAILLTTLFYQPVYYAFPYPRLTLAGGLIGYLIYDMIHYYLHYGSPAGGHLYHMKRYHYSHHFVHHDQGYGISSDFWDKLFGTRIILRKLKYLLKW
;
A
#
# COMPACT_ATOMS: atom_id res chain seq x y z
N MET A 1 15.03 -9.50 15.93
CA MET A 1 14.77 -8.10 16.33
C MET A 1 14.92 -8.00 17.84
N GLY A 2 15.26 -6.83 18.39
CA GLY A 2 15.26 -6.63 19.85
C GLY A 2 13.85 -6.66 20.43
N LYS A 3 13.71 -6.84 21.75
CA LYS A 3 12.40 -6.74 22.41
C LYS A 3 11.82 -5.34 22.20
N THR A 4 10.64 -5.24 21.60
CA THR A 4 9.84 -4.02 21.59
C THR A 4 9.38 -3.72 23.01
N ASN A 5 9.69 -2.51 23.52
CA ASN A 5 9.16 -2.08 24.81
C ASN A 5 7.65 -1.87 24.67
N PRO A 6 6.82 -2.36 25.60
CA PRO A 6 5.37 -2.27 25.47
C PRO A 6 4.92 -0.80 25.39
N LEU A 7 3.89 -0.51 24.61
CA LEU A 7 3.30 0.81 24.47
C LEU A 7 1.77 0.73 24.63
N ILE A 8 1.35 0.44 25.85
CA ILE A 8 -0.06 0.45 26.23
C ILE A 8 -0.47 1.90 26.54
N VAL A 9 -1.55 2.39 25.91
CA VAL A 9 -2.04 3.76 26.07
C VAL A 9 -3.54 3.77 26.35
N LYS A 10 -4.01 4.76 27.12
CA LYS A 10 -5.43 5.02 27.36
C LYS A 10 -5.92 6.13 26.42
N TYR A 11 -7.14 6.01 25.92
CA TYR A 11 -7.83 7.07 25.19
C TYR A 11 -9.35 6.90 25.34
N LYS A 12 -10.04 7.95 25.77
CA LYS A 12 -11.52 7.98 25.94
C LYS A 12 -12.06 6.75 26.70
N ASN A 13 -11.43 6.46 27.83
CA ASN A 13 -11.71 5.31 28.72
C ASN A 13 -11.56 3.91 28.09
N GLN A 14 -10.84 3.80 26.97
CA GLN A 14 -10.47 2.52 26.36
C GLN A 14 -8.94 2.38 26.33
N TRP A 15 -8.45 1.13 26.40
CA TRP A 15 -7.03 0.81 26.40
C TRP A 15 -6.61 0.23 25.04
N TYR A 16 -5.40 0.56 24.61
CA TYR A 16 -4.86 0.20 23.29
C TYR A 16 -3.40 -0.23 23.40
N ASP A 17 -2.99 -1.24 22.63
CA ASP A 17 -1.62 -1.71 22.53
C ASP A 17 -0.98 -1.23 21.22
N LEU A 18 -0.15 -0.18 21.30
CA LEU A 18 0.56 0.39 20.16
C LEU A 18 1.99 -0.13 20.02
N THR A 19 2.37 -1.22 20.71
CA THR A 19 3.75 -1.73 20.76
C THR A 19 4.33 -1.96 19.36
N GLU A 20 3.61 -2.68 18.51
CA GLU A 20 4.01 -2.96 17.13
C GLU A 20 3.69 -1.79 16.17
N PHE A 21 2.68 -0.98 16.49
CA PHE A 21 2.34 0.22 15.71
C PHE A 21 3.39 1.32 15.84
N ALA A 22 4.18 1.38 16.92
CA ALA A 22 5.15 2.44 17.17
C ALA A 22 6.13 2.65 16.01
N HIS A 23 6.52 1.56 15.33
CA HIS A 23 7.40 1.60 14.15
C HIS A 23 6.68 1.97 12.85
N LYS A 24 5.38 1.64 12.75
CA LYS A 24 4.49 1.99 11.63
C LYS A 24 3.96 3.44 11.72
N HIS A 25 4.04 4.06 12.90
CA HIS A 25 3.43 5.34 13.20
C HIS A 25 3.93 6.45 12.25
N PRO A 26 3.04 7.17 11.52
CA PRO A 26 3.46 8.19 10.57
C PRO A 26 4.27 9.34 11.19
N GLY A 27 3.97 9.71 12.44
CA GLY A 27 4.73 10.69 13.23
C GLY A 27 6.03 10.15 13.85
N GLY A 28 6.43 8.90 13.57
CA GLY A 28 7.58 8.22 14.16
C GLY A 28 7.33 7.72 15.60
N LYS A 29 8.15 6.78 16.08
CA LYS A 29 8.06 6.23 17.45
C LYS A 29 8.39 7.27 18.52
N ASN A 30 9.20 8.28 18.19
CA ASN A 30 9.61 9.31 19.15
C ASN A 30 8.52 10.34 19.48
N SER A 31 7.46 10.49 18.68
CA SER A 31 6.29 11.29 19.09
C SER A 31 5.45 10.59 20.17
N LEU A 32 5.56 9.25 20.28
CA LEU A 32 4.84 8.42 21.23
C LEU A 32 5.58 8.26 22.57
N THR A 33 6.79 8.81 22.69
CA THR A 33 7.61 8.67 23.89
C THR A 33 6.92 9.25 25.14
N GLY A 34 6.98 8.48 26.22
CA GLY A 34 6.40 8.85 27.51
C GLY A 34 4.87 8.75 27.59
N LEU A 35 4.19 8.12 26.62
CA LEU A 35 2.74 7.82 26.64
C LEU A 35 2.36 6.48 27.31
N HIS A 36 3.32 5.58 27.53
CA HIS A 36 3.04 4.29 28.18
C HIS A 36 2.30 4.50 29.51
N GLU A 37 1.19 3.75 29.69
CA GLU A 37 0.25 3.79 30.82
C GLU A 37 -0.44 5.15 31.07
N LYS A 38 -0.45 6.05 30.08
CA LYS A 38 -1.10 7.38 30.21
C LYS A 38 -2.27 7.55 29.26
N ASP A 39 -3.15 8.49 29.60
CA ASP A 39 -4.17 8.97 28.66
C ASP A 39 -3.53 9.87 27.60
N MET A 40 -3.75 9.53 26.33
CA MET A 40 -3.20 10.26 25.19
C MET A 40 -4.17 11.27 24.58
N ALA A 41 -5.43 11.38 25.05
CA ALA A 41 -6.47 12.20 24.43
C ALA A 41 -6.01 13.66 24.18
N GLU A 42 -5.32 14.25 25.16
CA GLU A 42 -4.80 15.62 25.09
C GLU A 42 -3.68 15.80 24.04
N ARG A 43 -2.94 14.74 23.68
CA ARG A 43 -1.99 14.78 22.55
C ARG A 43 -2.62 14.37 21.22
N PHE A 44 -3.66 13.54 21.24
CA PHE A 44 -4.26 12.92 20.07
C PHE A 44 -5.31 13.82 19.38
N ASP A 45 -6.13 14.52 20.16
CA ASP A 45 -7.15 15.45 19.64
C ASP A 45 -6.71 16.93 19.59
N ARG A 46 -5.56 17.30 20.19
CA ARG A 46 -5.03 18.68 20.16
C ARG A 46 -4.79 19.15 18.72
N ALA A 47 -5.34 20.33 18.39
CA ALA A 47 -5.30 20.95 17.06
C ALA A 47 -3.91 20.85 16.39
N PRO A 48 -3.81 20.32 15.15
CA PRO A 48 -4.89 20.01 14.21
C PRO A 48 -5.70 18.73 14.53
N GLY A 49 -5.27 17.94 15.53
CA GLY A 49 -5.79 16.61 15.79
C GLY A 49 -5.32 15.57 14.76
N HIS A 50 -5.60 14.30 15.03
CA HIS A 50 -5.42 13.21 14.06
C HIS A 50 -6.59 13.15 13.08
N SER A 51 -6.32 12.77 11.83
CA SER A 51 -7.33 12.57 10.78
C SER A 51 -8.33 11.48 11.15
N ASN A 52 -9.53 11.50 10.56
CA ASN A 52 -10.54 10.46 10.82
C ASN A 52 -10.03 9.06 10.42
N ALA A 53 -9.25 8.96 9.34
CA ALA A 53 -8.51 7.75 8.96
C ALA A 53 -7.63 7.21 10.11
N ALA A 54 -6.79 8.06 10.72
CA ALA A 54 -5.97 7.66 11.85
C ALA A 54 -6.81 7.31 13.11
N LYS A 55 -7.97 7.96 13.30
CA LYS A 55 -8.93 7.63 14.38
C LYS A 55 -9.61 6.28 14.17
N TYR A 56 -9.79 5.83 12.92
CA TYR A 56 -10.29 4.48 12.61
C TYR A 56 -9.20 3.42 12.76
N LEU A 57 -8.00 3.65 12.21
CA LEU A 57 -6.84 2.76 12.38
C LEU A 57 -6.50 2.52 13.87
N MET A 58 -6.64 3.55 14.71
CA MET A 58 -6.49 3.43 16.17
C MET A 58 -7.44 2.39 16.80
N LYS A 59 -8.65 2.16 16.25
CA LYS A 59 -9.62 1.19 16.79
C LYS A 59 -9.09 -0.25 16.75
N GLU A 60 -8.18 -0.57 15.83
CA GLU A 60 -7.69 -1.94 15.60
C GLU A 60 -6.76 -2.43 16.71
N TYR A 61 -6.01 -1.49 17.30
CA TYR A 61 -5.10 -1.72 18.43
C TYR A 61 -5.80 -1.77 19.79
N LYS A 62 -7.14 -1.69 19.83
CA LYS A 62 -7.92 -1.71 21.08
C LYS A 62 -7.76 -3.06 21.78
N ILE A 63 -7.33 -3.02 23.04
CA ILE A 63 -7.29 -4.18 23.91
C ILE A 63 -8.73 -4.62 24.18
N LYS A 64 -9.07 -5.82 23.70
CA LYS A 64 -10.34 -6.48 24.01
C LYS A 64 -10.22 -7.11 25.40
N THR A 65 -10.88 -6.52 26.40
CA THR A 65 -11.09 -7.18 27.68
C THR A 65 -11.97 -8.40 27.47
N GLU A 66 -11.43 -9.60 27.67
CA GLU A 66 -12.25 -10.81 27.82
C GLU A 66 -13.04 -10.69 29.13
N THR A 67 -14.36 -10.47 29.04
CA THR A 67 -15.27 -10.60 30.18
C THR A 67 -15.48 -12.08 30.52
N LYS A 68 -14.43 -12.73 31.05
CA LYS A 68 -14.57 -13.97 31.81
C LYS A 68 -15.28 -13.66 33.13
N GLN A 69 -16.61 -13.75 33.12
CA GLN A 69 -17.34 -14.01 34.36
C GLN A 69 -16.99 -15.42 34.84
N ASN A 70 -15.96 -15.51 35.70
CA ASN A 70 -15.92 -16.31 36.92
C ASN A 70 -14.50 -16.33 37.50
N GLY A 71 -14.39 -16.08 38.81
CA GLY A 71 -13.32 -16.56 39.70
C GLY A 71 -11.85 -16.30 39.35
N HIS A 72 -11.22 -15.40 40.13
CA HIS A 72 -9.78 -15.33 40.43
C HIS A 72 -8.75 -14.86 39.36
N SER A 73 -8.16 -13.71 39.70
CA SER A 73 -6.74 -13.32 39.56
C SER A 73 -6.10 -13.11 38.18
N LEU A 74 -5.24 -12.08 38.17
CA LEU A 74 -4.22 -11.82 37.16
C LEU A 74 -3.22 -12.99 37.07
N ASN A 75 -2.98 -13.50 35.86
CA ASN A 75 -1.63 -13.69 35.27
C ASN A 75 -1.71 -14.29 33.85
N GLY A 76 -0.64 -14.10 33.06
CA GLY A 76 -0.40 -14.84 31.81
C GLY A 76 -0.77 -14.12 30.51
N HIS A 77 0.17 -13.34 29.95
CA HIS A 77 0.10 -12.91 28.54
C HIS A 77 0.47 -14.07 27.62
N THR A 78 -0.52 -14.70 26.99
CA THR A 78 -0.29 -15.70 25.91
C THR A 78 -1.11 -15.33 24.68
N LYS A 79 -0.46 -14.72 23.68
CA LYS A 79 -1.07 -14.44 22.38
C LYS A 79 -1.15 -15.76 21.60
N VAL A 80 -2.34 -16.22 21.23
CA VAL A 80 -2.52 -17.49 20.51
C VAL A 80 -1.85 -17.42 19.15
N ILE A 81 -0.82 -18.26 18.95
CA ILE A 81 -0.17 -18.44 17.65
C ILE A 81 -0.96 -19.48 16.88
N ALA A 82 -1.66 -19.05 15.82
CA ALA A 82 -2.40 -19.93 14.92
C ALA A 82 -1.44 -20.64 13.95
N ASN A 83 -0.71 -21.65 14.44
CA ASN A 83 0.07 -22.55 13.58
C ASN A 83 -0.86 -23.40 12.72
N GLY A 84 -0.85 -23.17 11.40
CA GLY A 84 -1.64 -23.94 10.44
C GLY A 84 -1.09 -25.34 10.21
N GLY A 85 -1.52 -26.32 11.02
CA GLY A 85 -1.28 -27.74 10.77
C GLY A 85 -2.33 -28.32 9.82
N LEU A 86 -1.90 -29.03 8.77
CA LEU A 86 -2.80 -29.82 7.91
C LEU A 86 -3.18 -31.15 8.60
N GLN A 87 -4.44 -31.58 8.42
CA GLN A 87 -4.82 -32.99 8.40
C GLN A 87 -6.08 -33.21 7.54
N ASN A 88 -6.29 -34.45 7.07
CA ASN A 88 -7.25 -34.79 6.01
C ASN A 88 -8.44 -35.62 6.52
N GLY A 89 -9.55 -35.57 5.78
CA GLY A 89 -10.73 -36.44 5.95
C GLY A 89 -11.90 -35.78 6.71
N THR A 90 -13.18 -36.10 6.44
CA THR A 90 -13.76 -37.01 5.42
C THR A 90 -15.20 -36.56 5.07
N LYS A 91 -15.69 -36.88 3.86
CA LYS A 91 -17.11 -36.78 3.40
C LYS A 91 -17.85 -38.11 3.63
N PRO A 92 -19.17 -38.31 3.35
CA PRO A 92 -20.20 -37.44 2.73
C PRO A 92 -21.24 -36.93 3.79
N THR A 93 -22.58 -36.76 3.66
CA THR A 93 -23.68 -37.15 2.73
C THR A 93 -24.89 -36.18 2.70
N SER A 94 -25.76 -36.39 1.70
CA SER A 94 -27.21 -36.08 1.64
C SER A 94 -27.69 -34.68 1.20
N ASN A 95 -28.76 -34.69 0.40
CA ASN A 95 -29.46 -33.55 -0.18
C ASN A 95 -30.78 -33.26 0.57
N GLY A 96 -31.31 -32.04 0.46
CA GLY A 96 -32.63 -31.70 0.98
C GLY A 96 -33.21 -30.41 0.40
N LEU A 97 -33.69 -30.46 -0.86
CA LEU A 97 -34.59 -29.41 -1.37
C LEU A 97 -35.97 -29.61 -0.75
N HIS A 98 -36.56 -28.56 -0.16
CA HIS A 98 -37.99 -28.28 -0.32
C HIS A 98 -38.33 -26.82 -0.01
N THR A 99 -39.16 -26.22 -0.86
CA THR A 99 -39.67 -24.85 -0.74
C THR A 99 -41.04 -24.82 -0.06
N LYS A 100 -41.30 -23.82 0.78
CA LYS A 100 -42.65 -23.26 0.99
C LYS A 100 -42.59 -21.74 1.20
N LYS A 101 -43.40 -21.02 0.43
CA LYS A 101 -43.88 -19.67 0.77
C LYS A 101 -45.16 -19.81 1.59
N ALA A 102 -45.33 -18.97 2.60
CA ALA A 102 -46.62 -18.50 3.09
C ALA A 102 -46.43 -17.13 3.74
N GLN A 103 -47.47 -16.30 3.72
CA GLN A 103 -47.45 -14.91 4.17
C GLN A 103 -48.42 -14.77 5.35
N GLY A 104 -48.10 -13.93 6.33
CA GLY A 104 -48.94 -13.68 7.50
C GLY A 104 -48.55 -12.39 8.20
N ASP A 105 -49.46 -11.42 8.22
CA ASP A 105 -49.35 -10.22 9.03
C ASP A 105 -49.66 -10.54 10.50
N THR A 106 -48.90 -9.94 11.44
CA THR A 106 -49.49 -9.16 12.55
C THR A 106 -48.43 -8.43 13.38
N THR A 107 -48.87 -7.31 13.96
CA THR A 107 -48.16 -6.44 14.90
C THR A 107 -47.56 -7.16 16.11
N GLY A 108 -46.31 -6.87 16.47
CA GLY A 108 -45.71 -7.31 17.74
C GLY A 108 -44.39 -6.61 18.09
N THR A 109 -44.40 -5.83 19.19
CA THR A 109 -43.25 -5.40 20.02
C THR A 109 -41.88 -5.17 19.35
N ALA A 110 -41.46 -3.90 19.26
CA ALA A 110 -40.06 -3.55 19.00
C ALA A 110 -39.16 -3.93 20.20
N ALA A 111 -38.55 -5.12 20.14
CA ALA A 111 -37.49 -5.53 21.06
C ALA A 111 -36.16 -4.84 20.71
N ASN A 112 -35.34 -4.52 21.73
CA ASN A 112 -34.07 -3.83 21.53
C ASN A 112 -33.06 -4.67 20.73
N GLY A 113 -32.82 -4.30 19.46
CA GLY A 113 -31.80 -4.88 18.60
C GLY A 113 -30.68 -3.90 18.26
N ASP A 114 -29.48 -4.15 18.81
CA ASP A 114 -28.15 -3.70 18.35
C ASP A 114 -28.02 -2.34 17.62
N VAL A 115 -28.34 -1.26 18.34
CA VAL A 115 -27.98 0.13 17.97
C VAL A 115 -26.46 0.29 17.71
N ALA A 116 -25.62 -0.63 18.21
CA ALA A 116 -24.18 -0.68 18.00
C ALA A 116 -23.76 -0.66 16.51
N HIS A 117 -24.56 -1.25 15.60
CA HIS A 117 -24.24 -1.28 14.17
C HIS A 117 -24.44 0.06 13.44
N LEU A 118 -25.14 1.04 14.05
CA LEU A 118 -25.42 2.35 13.45
C LEU A 118 -24.29 3.38 13.62
N THR A 119 -23.11 2.98 14.12
CA THR A 119 -21.98 3.90 14.43
C THR A 119 -20.60 3.38 13.97
N ASP A 120 -20.56 2.35 13.12
CA ASP A 120 -19.30 1.89 12.53
C ASP A 120 -18.89 2.68 11.28
N ASP A 121 -18.51 3.93 11.49
CA ASP A 121 -17.99 4.83 10.46
C ASP A 121 -16.67 4.34 9.80
N SER A 122 -16.08 3.23 10.29
CA SER A 122 -14.93 2.60 9.60
C SER A 122 -15.36 1.94 8.28
N MET A 123 -16.62 1.51 8.19
CA MET A 123 -17.18 0.71 7.09
C MET A 123 -16.56 -0.68 6.90
N GLU A 124 -15.84 -1.20 7.90
CA GLU A 124 -15.24 -2.54 7.80
C GLU A 124 -16.27 -3.67 7.82
N HIS A 125 -17.49 -3.40 8.28
CA HIS A 125 -18.64 -4.31 8.16
C HIS A 125 -19.13 -4.54 6.71
N LEU A 126 -18.63 -3.79 5.72
CA LEU A 126 -19.00 -3.99 4.31
C LEU A 126 -18.30 -5.20 3.67
N VAL A 127 -17.24 -5.74 4.29
CA VAL A 127 -16.44 -6.84 3.76
C VAL A 127 -16.11 -7.87 4.83
N ASP A 128 -16.02 -9.13 4.44
CA ASP A 128 -15.55 -10.21 5.29
C ASP A 128 -14.05 -10.44 5.05
N TRP A 129 -13.24 -9.98 6.00
CA TRP A 129 -11.78 -10.12 5.99
C TRP A 129 -11.29 -11.57 6.16
N SER A 130 -12.16 -12.53 6.52
CA SER A 130 -11.81 -13.96 6.48
C SER A 130 -11.89 -14.56 5.08
N LYS A 131 -12.49 -13.85 4.12
CA LYS A 131 -12.74 -14.29 2.74
C LYS A 131 -11.88 -13.53 1.73
N PRO A 132 -11.63 -14.09 0.53
CA PRO A 132 -10.93 -13.39 -0.55
C PRO A 132 -11.59 -12.05 -0.88
N MET A 133 -10.82 -10.97 -0.88
CA MET A 133 -11.33 -9.60 -0.99
C MET A 133 -11.80 -9.26 -2.41
N LEU A 134 -11.17 -9.81 -3.46
CA LEU A 134 -11.34 -9.28 -4.83
C LEU A 134 -12.79 -9.35 -5.33
N MET A 135 -13.50 -10.45 -5.03
CA MET A 135 -14.92 -10.62 -5.38
C MET A 135 -15.86 -9.78 -4.51
N GLN A 136 -15.39 -9.27 -3.37
CA GLN A 136 -16.15 -8.40 -2.46
C GLN A 136 -16.10 -6.94 -2.91
N ILE A 137 -14.98 -6.50 -3.52
CA ILE A 137 -14.84 -5.15 -4.10
C ILE A 137 -15.97 -4.82 -5.08
N TYR A 138 -16.34 -5.77 -5.94
CA TYR A 138 -17.43 -5.63 -6.91
C TYR A 138 -18.80 -5.29 -6.27
N ASN A 139 -18.97 -5.56 -4.97
CA ASN A 139 -20.22 -5.31 -4.24
C ASN A 139 -20.23 -3.99 -3.44
N LEU A 140 -19.09 -3.28 -3.34
CA LEU A 140 -18.99 -2.04 -2.57
C LEU A 140 -19.73 -0.86 -3.22
N GLY A 141 -19.77 -0.80 -4.56
CA GLY A 141 -20.49 0.24 -5.30
C GLY A 141 -20.02 1.65 -4.89
N GLU A 142 -20.95 2.58 -4.65
CA GLU A 142 -20.61 3.96 -4.28
C GLU A 142 -19.78 4.07 -2.98
N LYS A 143 -19.86 3.10 -2.06
CA LYS A 143 -19.07 3.10 -0.82
C LYS A 143 -17.58 2.80 -1.04
N TYR A 144 -17.19 2.34 -2.24
CA TYR A 144 -15.81 1.95 -2.53
C TYR A 144 -14.79 3.06 -2.28
N GLY A 145 -15.03 4.26 -2.81
CA GLY A 145 -14.05 5.36 -2.77
C GLY A 145 -13.74 5.84 -1.35
N GLU A 146 -14.74 5.83 -0.47
CA GLU A 146 -14.57 6.19 0.94
C GLU A 146 -14.04 5.00 1.78
N TRP A 147 -14.32 3.75 1.40
CA TRP A 147 -13.79 2.56 2.09
C TRP A 147 -12.31 2.32 1.79
N VAL A 148 -11.88 2.48 0.52
CA VAL A 148 -10.51 2.17 0.10
C VAL A 148 -9.49 3.15 0.70
N ASN A 149 -9.90 4.40 0.94
CA ASN A 149 -9.09 5.46 1.55
C ASN A 149 -9.10 5.46 3.10
N LYS A 150 -9.68 4.44 3.74
CA LYS A 150 -9.59 4.21 5.20
C LYS A 150 -8.59 3.09 5.50
N PRO A 151 -7.32 3.39 5.79
CA PRO A 151 -6.28 2.37 5.98
C PRO A 151 -6.49 1.51 7.24
N VAL A 152 -6.11 0.24 7.14
CA VAL A 152 -6.14 -0.77 8.21
C VAL A 152 -4.81 -1.54 8.28
N ASP A 153 -4.53 -2.19 9.41
CA ASP A 153 -3.35 -3.03 9.65
C ASP A 153 -3.75 -4.52 9.73
N ARG A 154 -4.25 -5.05 8.61
CA ARG A 154 -4.77 -6.43 8.47
C ARG A 154 -4.06 -7.17 7.35
N GLU A 155 -4.02 -8.50 7.42
CA GLU A 155 -3.62 -9.31 6.26
C GLU A 155 -4.69 -9.21 5.17
N LEU A 156 -4.27 -8.88 3.94
CA LEU A 156 -5.15 -8.85 2.77
C LEU A 156 -4.96 -10.09 1.91
N ARG A 157 -6.01 -10.92 1.85
CA ARG A 157 -6.13 -12.02 0.88
C ARG A 157 -6.93 -11.56 -0.32
N LEU A 158 -6.37 -11.61 -1.52
CA LEU A 158 -7.10 -11.31 -2.76
C LEU A 158 -7.86 -12.53 -3.30
N PHE A 159 -7.24 -13.71 -3.26
CA PHE A 159 -7.73 -14.91 -3.97
C PHE A 159 -8.03 -16.11 -3.06
N GLY A 160 -8.98 -16.94 -3.50
CA GLY A 160 -9.36 -18.19 -2.82
C GLY A 160 -8.24 -19.22 -2.81
N PRO A 161 -7.81 -19.75 -3.97
CA PRO A 161 -6.73 -20.72 -4.04
C PRO A 161 -5.40 -20.11 -3.58
N SER A 162 -4.74 -20.70 -2.58
CA SER A 162 -3.52 -20.16 -1.99
C SER A 162 -2.36 -20.01 -2.99
N TRP A 163 -2.33 -20.81 -4.06
CA TRP A 163 -1.33 -20.68 -5.11
C TRP A 163 -1.51 -19.41 -5.96
N VAL A 164 -2.76 -18.99 -6.23
CA VAL A 164 -3.05 -17.71 -6.91
C VAL A 164 -2.73 -16.54 -5.98
N GLU A 165 -3.13 -16.65 -4.71
CA GLU A 165 -2.83 -15.66 -3.67
C GLU A 165 -1.31 -15.39 -3.56
N ASN A 166 -0.49 -16.45 -3.56
CA ASN A 166 0.97 -16.32 -3.52
C ASN A 166 1.55 -15.60 -4.74
N LEU A 167 0.97 -15.75 -5.94
CA LEU A 167 1.40 -15.00 -7.13
C LEU A 167 1.11 -13.48 -7.04
N THR A 168 0.28 -13.04 -6.07
CA THR A 168 0.04 -11.61 -5.81
C THR A 168 0.96 -11.01 -4.76
N ARG A 169 1.77 -11.82 -4.07
CA ARG A 169 2.65 -11.39 -2.99
C ARG A 169 4.06 -11.20 -3.55
N THR A 170 4.49 -9.95 -3.72
CA THR A 170 5.80 -9.60 -4.31
C THR A 170 6.74 -9.05 -3.24
N PRO A 171 7.64 -9.87 -2.66
CA PRO A 171 8.78 -9.38 -1.89
C PRO A 171 9.61 -8.37 -2.69
N TRP A 172 10.02 -7.27 -2.03
CA TRP A 172 10.74 -6.15 -2.66
C TRP A 172 11.93 -6.57 -3.53
N TRP A 173 12.69 -7.60 -3.13
CA TRP A 173 13.91 -8.05 -3.79
C TRP A 173 13.68 -8.79 -5.12
N ILE A 174 12.44 -9.23 -5.41
CA ILE A 174 12.11 -9.83 -6.72
C ILE A 174 12.25 -8.78 -7.83
N VAL A 175 11.87 -7.52 -7.56
CA VAL A 175 11.89 -6.44 -8.54
C VAL A 175 13.32 -6.13 -9.03
N PRO A 176 14.32 -5.80 -8.19
CA PRO A 176 15.71 -5.65 -8.65
C PRO A 176 16.30 -6.97 -9.15
N GLY A 177 15.94 -8.11 -8.55
CA GLY A 177 16.43 -9.43 -8.96
C GLY A 177 16.09 -9.79 -10.41
N PHE A 178 14.91 -9.36 -10.89
CA PHE A 178 14.52 -9.50 -12.30
C PHE A 178 15.01 -8.31 -13.15
N TRP A 179 14.77 -7.08 -12.71
CA TRP A 179 14.95 -5.90 -13.57
C TRP A 179 16.41 -5.51 -13.78
N ILE A 180 17.32 -5.76 -12.83
CA ILE A 180 18.75 -5.45 -13.05
C ILE A 180 19.34 -6.29 -14.19
N PRO A 181 19.21 -7.63 -14.22
CA PRO A 181 19.60 -8.43 -15.38
C PRO A 181 18.90 -8.00 -16.68
N ALA A 182 17.60 -7.74 -16.65
CA ALA A 182 16.84 -7.35 -17.85
C ALA A 182 17.31 -6.00 -18.43
N ILE A 183 17.54 -4.99 -17.57
CA ILE A 183 18.06 -3.68 -17.96
C ILE A 183 19.46 -3.83 -18.57
N LEU A 184 20.36 -4.59 -17.92
CA LEU A 184 21.72 -4.81 -18.43
C LEU A 184 21.70 -5.51 -19.79
N TYR A 185 20.85 -6.53 -19.98
CA TYR A 185 20.67 -7.22 -21.25
C TYR A 185 20.14 -6.30 -22.37
N ILE A 186 19.18 -5.41 -22.06
CA ILE A 186 18.69 -4.40 -23.02
C ILE A 186 19.80 -3.40 -23.37
N ILE A 187 20.62 -2.97 -22.41
CA ILE A 187 21.72 -2.02 -22.67
C ILE A 187 22.82 -2.66 -23.52
N VAL A 188 23.28 -3.86 -23.15
CA VAL A 188 24.42 -4.54 -23.79
C VAL A 188 24.04 -5.07 -25.16
N GLU A 189 23.16 -6.06 -25.23
CA GLU A 189 22.88 -6.81 -26.46
C GLU A 189 22.11 -5.99 -27.52
N HIS A 190 21.37 -4.96 -27.09
CA HIS A 190 20.47 -4.23 -27.97
C HIS A 190 20.77 -2.73 -28.08
N GLY A 191 20.99 -2.04 -26.96
CA GLY A 191 21.19 -0.59 -26.91
C GLY A 191 22.53 -0.15 -27.45
N ALA A 192 23.62 -0.78 -26.99
CA ALA A 192 24.98 -0.50 -27.44
C ALA A 192 25.19 -0.86 -28.91
N HIS A 193 24.58 -1.96 -29.38
CA HIS A 193 24.56 -2.34 -30.80
C HIS A 193 23.79 -1.32 -31.66
N GLN A 194 22.58 -0.91 -31.24
CA GLN A 194 21.78 0.08 -31.97
C GLN A 194 22.50 1.43 -32.07
N LEU A 195 23.17 1.86 -30.99
CA LEU A 195 23.97 3.09 -30.99
C LEU A 195 25.20 2.99 -31.89
N ALA A 196 25.92 1.87 -31.87
CA ALA A 196 27.10 1.66 -32.73
C ALA A 196 26.74 1.70 -34.22
N ILE A 197 25.71 0.94 -34.63
CA ILE A 197 25.21 0.94 -36.01
C ILE A 197 24.74 2.36 -36.41
N GLY A 198 23.94 3.00 -35.57
CA GLY A 198 23.43 4.36 -35.81
C GLY A 198 24.44 5.49 -35.61
N ARG A 199 25.73 5.18 -35.45
CA ARG A 199 26.85 6.16 -35.35
C ARG A 199 28.10 5.76 -36.14
N GLY A 200 28.14 4.59 -36.78
CA GLY A 200 29.30 4.11 -37.51
C GLY A 200 30.48 3.69 -36.63
N TYR A 201 30.23 3.20 -35.41
CA TYR A 201 31.30 2.64 -34.56
C TYR A 201 31.66 1.22 -35.01
N ASN A 202 32.94 0.85 -34.87
CA ASN A 202 33.45 -0.43 -35.36
C ASN A 202 32.99 -1.62 -34.51
N SER A 203 32.67 -1.35 -33.24
CA SER A 203 32.20 -2.32 -32.27
C SER A 203 31.11 -1.73 -31.34
N PRO A 204 30.19 -2.56 -30.81
CA PRO A 204 29.29 -2.17 -29.72
C PRO A 204 30.02 -1.68 -28.46
N SER A 205 31.29 -2.08 -28.27
CA SER A 205 32.09 -1.68 -27.10
C SER A 205 32.43 -0.19 -27.07
N GLU A 206 32.54 0.44 -28.25
CA GLU A 206 32.78 1.88 -28.38
C GLU A 206 31.60 2.70 -27.81
N SER A 207 30.36 2.23 -27.96
CA SER A 207 29.15 2.91 -27.45
C SER A 207 29.25 3.27 -25.97
N PHE A 208 29.81 2.38 -25.15
CA PHE A 208 30.03 2.60 -23.71
C PHE A 208 31.06 3.68 -23.38
N ARG A 209 31.91 4.07 -24.34
CA ARG A 209 32.88 5.16 -24.19
C ARG A 209 32.29 6.53 -24.59
N THR A 210 31.02 6.57 -25.02
CA THR A 210 30.39 7.79 -25.56
C THR A 210 29.36 8.39 -24.63
N VAL A 211 29.31 9.72 -24.57
CA VAL A 211 28.26 10.46 -23.85
C VAL A 211 26.86 10.15 -24.38
N HIS A 212 26.72 9.75 -25.66
CA HIS A 212 25.44 9.43 -26.27
C HIS A 212 24.73 8.25 -25.62
N LEU A 213 25.44 7.22 -25.14
CA LEU A 213 24.82 6.10 -24.45
C LEU A 213 24.18 6.56 -23.13
N TYR A 214 24.96 7.23 -22.29
CA TYR A 214 24.52 7.72 -21.00
C TYR A 214 23.44 8.79 -21.10
N LEU A 215 23.48 9.65 -22.13
CA LEU A 215 22.47 10.67 -22.37
C LEU A 215 21.08 10.06 -22.60
N HIS A 216 20.97 8.95 -23.36
CA HIS A 216 19.68 8.28 -23.56
C HIS A 216 19.17 7.57 -22.30
N LEU A 217 20.07 7.01 -21.49
CA LEU A 217 19.70 6.47 -20.17
C LEU A 217 19.16 7.57 -19.23
N VAL A 218 19.80 8.74 -19.20
CA VAL A 218 19.35 9.89 -18.39
C VAL A 218 18.03 10.46 -18.90
N ILE A 219 17.85 10.62 -20.23
CA ILE A 219 16.58 11.05 -20.83
C ILE A 219 15.45 10.08 -20.47
N GLY A 220 15.70 8.77 -20.55
CA GLY A 220 14.74 7.74 -20.14
C GLY A 220 14.37 7.85 -18.65
N ALA A 221 15.37 7.98 -17.77
CA ALA A 221 15.14 8.10 -16.33
C ALA A 221 14.39 9.39 -15.95
N LEU A 222 14.65 10.50 -16.64
CA LEU A 222 13.89 11.75 -16.45
C LEU A 222 12.45 11.61 -16.97
N ALA A 223 12.25 10.99 -18.14
CA ALA A 223 10.92 10.70 -18.68
C ALA A 223 10.11 9.78 -17.76
N TRP A 224 10.77 8.83 -17.08
CA TRP A 224 10.13 8.04 -16.02
C TRP A 224 9.56 8.91 -14.90
N THR A 225 10.27 9.94 -14.42
CA THR A 225 9.73 10.77 -13.30
C THR A 225 8.41 11.48 -13.66
N LEU A 226 8.21 11.81 -14.94
CA LEU A 226 6.94 12.35 -15.43
C LEU A 226 5.89 11.23 -15.54
N LEU A 227 6.26 10.05 -16.02
CA LEU A 227 5.37 8.88 -16.10
C LEU A 227 4.92 8.41 -14.71
N GLU A 228 5.81 8.38 -13.72
CA GLU A 228 5.53 8.13 -12.29
C GLU A 228 4.40 9.04 -11.81
N TYR A 229 4.60 10.35 -11.89
CA TYR A 229 3.61 11.35 -11.48
C TYR A 229 2.28 11.19 -12.26
N SER A 230 2.37 10.91 -13.57
CA SER A 230 1.19 10.76 -14.44
C SER A 230 0.37 9.53 -14.10
N LEU A 231 1.02 8.38 -13.88
CA LEU A 231 0.38 7.13 -13.48
C LEU A 231 -0.20 7.29 -12.06
N HIS A 232 0.58 7.82 -11.13
CA HIS A 232 0.13 7.96 -9.75
C HIS A 232 -1.09 8.88 -9.64
N ARG A 233 -1.10 10.02 -10.35
CA ARG A 233 -2.22 10.95 -10.35
C ARG A 233 -3.46 10.47 -11.12
N TRP A 234 -3.29 10.01 -12.37
CA TRP A 234 -4.42 9.82 -13.28
C TRP A 234 -4.86 8.35 -13.49
N VAL A 235 -4.07 7.39 -13.02
CA VAL A 235 -4.38 5.95 -13.15
C VAL A 235 -4.54 5.30 -11.77
N PHE A 236 -3.60 5.55 -10.85
CA PHE A 236 -3.60 4.95 -9.52
C PHE A 236 -4.56 5.66 -8.54
N HIS A 237 -4.79 6.97 -8.71
CA HIS A 237 -5.82 7.75 -8.03
C HIS A 237 -7.04 8.08 -8.93
N LEU A 238 -7.30 7.23 -9.92
CA LEU A 238 -8.49 7.35 -10.76
C LEU A 238 -9.76 7.07 -9.97
N ASP A 239 -10.62 8.08 -9.79
CA ASP A 239 -11.94 7.90 -9.17
C ASP A 239 -12.86 7.02 -10.05
N PRO A 240 -13.24 5.81 -9.61
CA PRO A 240 -13.90 4.82 -10.46
C PRO A 240 -15.44 4.89 -10.45
N LYS A 241 -16.04 5.98 -9.92
CA LYS A 241 -17.49 6.31 -9.83
C LYS A 241 -18.46 5.28 -10.43
N GLY A 242 -19.18 4.53 -9.58
CA GLY A 242 -20.18 3.53 -9.97
C GLY A 242 -19.72 2.31 -10.78
N ASN A 243 -18.56 2.37 -11.45
CA ASN A 243 -18.07 1.28 -12.30
C ASN A 243 -17.33 0.23 -11.46
N ARG A 244 -18.05 -0.80 -11.04
CA ARG A 244 -17.56 -1.94 -10.23
C ARG A 244 -16.35 -2.67 -10.83
N ILE A 245 -16.22 -2.72 -12.16
CA ILE A 245 -15.07 -3.32 -12.84
C ILE A 245 -13.85 -2.41 -12.66
N LEU A 246 -14.02 -1.11 -12.84
CA LEU A 246 -12.99 -0.10 -12.64
C LEU A 246 -12.57 0.02 -11.16
N GLN A 247 -13.50 -0.15 -10.22
CA GLN A 247 -13.22 -0.26 -8.77
C GLN A 247 -12.33 -1.47 -8.46
N THR A 248 -12.62 -2.61 -9.09
CA THR A 248 -11.84 -3.85 -8.95
C THR A 248 -10.44 -3.69 -9.55
N PHE A 249 -10.32 -3.02 -10.70
CA PHE A 249 -9.04 -2.68 -11.34
C PHE A 249 -8.21 -1.70 -10.47
N HIS A 250 -8.81 -0.58 -10.04
CA HIS A 250 -8.20 0.39 -9.13
C HIS A 250 -7.68 -0.28 -7.85
N PHE A 251 -8.45 -1.24 -7.29
CA PHE A 251 -8.03 -1.98 -6.10
C PHE A 251 -6.78 -2.82 -6.34
N LEU A 252 -6.69 -3.49 -7.49
CA LEU A 252 -5.53 -4.31 -7.85
C LEU A 252 -4.26 -3.49 -8.09
N ILE A 253 -4.36 -2.30 -8.70
CA ILE A 253 -3.17 -1.51 -9.06
C ILE A 253 -2.65 -0.63 -7.92
N HIS A 254 -3.51 -0.09 -7.05
CA HIS A 254 -3.09 0.86 -6.01
C HIS A 254 -4.02 0.91 -4.78
N GLY A 255 -5.32 0.71 -4.96
CA GLY A 255 -6.30 0.75 -3.86
C GLY A 255 -6.01 -0.26 -2.73
N GLN A 256 -5.46 -1.44 -3.05
CA GLN A 256 -4.99 -2.38 -2.02
C GLN A 256 -3.86 -1.79 -1.17
N HIS A 257 -2.96 -1.00 -1.76
CA HIS A 257 -1.83 -0.39 -1.06
C HIS A 257 -2.28 0.76 -0.14
N HIS A 258 -3.24 1.59 -0.57
CA HIS A 258 -3.87 2.57 0.33
C HIS A 258 -4.70 1.91 1.45
N LYS A 259 -5.29 0.73 1.18
CA LYS A 259 -6.10 0.03 2.17
C LYS A 259 -5.26 -0.68 3.23
N VAL A 260 -4.15 -1.33 2.85
CA VAL A 260 -3.20 -2.00 3.75
C VAL A 260 -1.76 -1.49 3.54
N PRO A 261 -1.46 -0.23 3.93
CA PRO A 261 -0.17 0.43 3.65
C PRO A 261 1.03 -0.17 4.40
N PHE A 262 0.80 -1.19 5.22
CA PHE A 262 1.80 -1.91 6.02
C PHE A 262 1.98 -3.38 5.61
N ASP A 263 1.39 -3.85 4.50
CA ASP A 263 1.70 -5.15 3.90
C ASP A 263 2.97 -5.03 3.01
N PRO A 264 4.09 -5.70 3.37
CA PRO A 264 5.35 -5.59 2.63
C PRO A 264 5.36 -6.36 1.31
N HIS A 265 4.31 -7.14 1.00
CA HIS A 265 4.20 -7.91 -0.24
C HIS A 265 3.21 -7.31 -1.25
N ARG A 266 2.53 -6.21 -0.88
CA ARG A 266 1.48 -5.54 -1.68
C ARG A 266 1.79 -4.07 -1.98
N LEU A 267 3.08 -3.71 -1.96
CA LEU A 267 3.59 -2.36 -2.25
C LEU A 267 4.24 -2.29 -3.63
N VAL A 268 5.27 -3.11 -3.87
CA VAL A 268 6.06 -3.06 -5.12
C VAL A 268 5.29 -3.66 -6.30
N PHE A 269 5.54 -3.19 -7.51
CA PHE A 269 4.72 -3.59 -8.65
C PHE A 269 5.11 -5.00 -9.17
N PRO A 270 4.17 -5.95 -9.31
CA PRO A 270 4.51 -7.32 -9.68
C PRO A 270 5.14 -7.43 -11.08
N VAL A 271 6.17 -8.27 -11.21
CA VAL A 271 6.97 -8.38 -12.45
C VAL A 271 6.14 -8.77 -13.70
N PRO A 272 5.20 -9.73 -13.68
CA PRO A 272 4.44 -10.09 -14.89
C PRO A 272 3.61 -8.93 -15.51
N PRO A 273 2.76 -8.18 -14.76
CA PRO A 273 2.11 -7.00 -15.32
C PRO A 273 3.10 -5.86 -15.63
N ALA A 274 4.23 -5.76 -14.91
CA ALA A 274 5.28 -4.79 -15.25
C ALA A 274 5.87 -5.02 -16.65
N ILE A 275 6.10 -6.27 -17.05
CA ILE A 275 6.56 -6.64 -18.41
C ILE A 275 5.51 -6.27 -19.47
N LEU A 276 4.23 -6.51 -19.20
CA LEU A 276 3.13 -6.13 -20.10
C LEU A 276 3.07 -4.61 -20.30
N LEU A 277 3.11 -3.83 -19.21
CA LEU A 277 3.16 -2.37 -19.29
C LEU A 277 4.43 -1.84 -19.96
N THR A 278 5.59 -2.48 -19.72
CA THR A 278 6.85 -2.14 -20.42
C THR A 278 6.71 -2.33 -21.93
N THR A 279 6.05 -3.39 -22.38
CA THR A 279 5.82 -3.68 -23.80
C THR A 279 4.88 -2.64 -24.45
N LEU A 280 3.89 -2.16 -23.68
CA LEU A 280 2.97 -1.10 -24.09
C LEU A 280 3.66 0.27 -24.16
N PHE A 281 4.38 0.67 -23.11
CA PHE A 281 5.09 1.96 -23.06
C PHE A 281 6.31 2.01 -23.98
N TYR A 282 6.86 0.87 -24.42
CA TYR A 282 7.88 0.86 -25.47
C TYR A 282 7.35 1.38 -26.82
N GLN A 283 6.05 1.26 -27.12
CA GLN A 283 5.49 1.72 -28.40
C GLN A 283 5.68 3.23 -28.63
N PRO A 284 5.22 4.15 -27.75
CA PRO A 284 5.51 5.58 -27.92
C PRO A 284 7.01 5.89 -27.82
N VAL A 285 7.78 5.16 -27.00
CA VAL A 285 9.25 5.35 -26.93
C VAL A 285 9.92 5.01 -28.26
N TYR A 286 9.48 3.96 -28.96
CA TYR A 286 10.00 3.55 -30.27
C TYR A 286 9.82 4.61 -31.35
N TYR A 287 8.69 5.31 -31.37
CA TYR A 287 8.43 6.37 -32.35
C TYR A 287 9.01 7.74 -31.95
N ALA A 288 9.21 8.00 -30.65
CA ALA A 288 9.64 9.31 -30.16
C ALA A 288 11.17 9.50 -30.03
N PHE A 289 11.96 8.42 -29.96
CA PHE A 289 13.41 8.51 -29.68
C PHE A 289 14.27 7.76 -30.71
N PRO A 290 15.45 8.28 -31.10
CA PRO A 290 16.30 7.67 -32.12
C PRO A 290 17.03 6.39 -31.66
N TYR A 291 17.27 6.23 -30.36
CA TYR A 291 17.84 5.01 -29.76
C TYR A 291 16.89 4.49 -28.67
N PRO A 292 15.67 4.06 -29.05
CA PRO A 292 14.55 3.86 -28.13
C PRO A 292 14.79 2.75 -27.11
N ARG A 293 15.69 1.79 -27.40
CA ARG A 293 16.05 0.72 -26.46
C ARG A 293 16.92 1.23 -25.30
N LEU A 294 17.80 2.21 -25.56
CA LEU A 294 18.54 2.91 -24.50
C LEU A 294 17.60 3.83 -23.70
N THR A 295 16.68 4.54 -24.36
CA THR A 295 15.67 5.34 -23.64
C THR A 295 14.75 4.46 -22.78
N LEU A 296 14.33 3.29 -23.26
CA LEU A 296 13.57 2.31 -22.49
C LEU A 296 14.36 1.82 -21.27
N ALA A 297 15.63 1.43 -21.46
CA ALA A 297 16.49 1.00 -20.35
C ALA A 297 16.66 2.12 -19.30
N GLY A 298 16.80 3.37 -19.73
CA GLY A 298 16.78 4.54 -18.84
C GLY A 298 15.47 4.67 -18.05
N GLY A 299 14.33 4.51 -18.73
CA GLY A 299 13.01 4.52 -18.09
C GLY A 299 12.82 3.38 -17.07
N LEU A 300 13.34 2.20 -17.38
CA LEU A 300 13.33 1.04 -16.47
C LEU A 300 14.27 1.22 -15.27
N ILE A 301 15.41 1.90 -15.44
CA ILE A 301 16.26 2.35 -14.32
C ILE A 301 15.49 3.33 -13.43
N GLY A 302 14.79 4.30 -14.03
CA GLY A 302 13.92 5.23 -13.32
C GLY A 302 12.83 4.51 -12.51
N TYR A 303 12.11 3.58 -13.14
CA TYR A 303 11.11 2.73 -12.49
C TYR A 303 11.69 1.94 -11.31
N LEU A 304 12.84 1.28 -11.50
CA LEU A 304 13.45 0.48 -10.44
C LEU A 304 13.88 1.37 -9.26
N ILE A 305 14.42 2.56 -9.53
CA ILE A 305 14.75 3.54 -8.48
C ILE A 305 13.49 4.00 -7.75
N TYR A 306 12.41 4.31 -8.49
CA TYR A 306 11.10 4.68 -7.92
C TYR A 306 10.56 3.60 -6.98
N ASP A 307 10.48 2.34 -7.43
CA ASP A 307 9.80 1.28 -6.67
C ASP A 307 10.61 0.90 -5.41
N MET A 308 11.94 0.98 -5.48
CA MET A 308 12.83 0.80 -4.33
C MET A 308 12.81 2.01 -3.38
N ILE A 309 12.68 3.24 -3.88
CA ILE A 309 12.42 4.42 -3.05
C ILE A 309 11.08 4.22 -2.33
N HIS A 310 10.02 3.90 -3.06
CA HIS A 310 8.66 3.72 -2.54
C HIS A 310 8.63 2.71 -1.38
N TYR A 311 9.22 1.53 -1.59
CA TYR A 311 9.36 0.52 -0.54
C TYR A 311 10.17 1.02 0.67
N TYR A 312 11.26 1.75 0.43
CA TYR A 312 12.07 2.36 1.49
C TYR A 312 11.34 3.51 2.22
N LEU A 313 10.42 4.24 1.59
CA LEU A 313 9.58 5.23 2.27
C LEU A 313 8.65 4.54 3.27
N HIS A 314 8.13 3.35 2.98
CA HIS A 314 7.31 2.59 3.93
C HIS A 314 8.17 1.95 5.02
N TYR A 315 9.17 1.14 4.66
CA TYR A 315 9.85 0.23 5.60
C TYR A 315 11.24 0.71 6.08
N GLY A 316 11.81 1.74 5.46
CA GLY A 316 13.08 2.35 5.87
C GLY A 316 12.92 3.40 6.98
N SER A 317 14.04 3.76 7.63
CA SER A 317 14.11 4.83 8.64
C SER A 317 15.18 5.87 8.24
N PRO A 318 14.89 6.75 7.25
CA PRO A 318 15.84 7.75 6.74
C PRO A 318 16.24 8.79 7.79
N ALA A 319 17.54 9.06 7.91
CA ALA A 319 18.12 10.00 8.86
C ALA A 319 18.36 11.40 8.24
N GLY A 320 17.28 12.08 7.84
CA GLY A 320 17.36 13.40 7.19
C GLY A 320 17.53 13.35 5.67
N GLY A 321 17.81 14.52 5.07
CA GLY A 321 17.96 14.66 3.62
C GLY A 321 16.67 14.41 2.80
N HIS A 322 16.85 14.06 1.53
CA HIS A 322 15.78 13.89 0.55
C HIS A 322 14.79 12.78 0.94
N LEU A 323 15.27 11.56 1.24
CA LEU A 323 14.40 10.44 1.57
C LEU A 323 13.61 10.65 2.88
N TYR A 324 14.13 11.45 3.82
CA TYR A 324 13.37 11.88 5.00
C TYR A 324 12.26 12.88 4.67
N HIS A 325 12.51 13.80 3.74
CA HIS A 325 11.46 14.67 3.21
C HIS A 325 10.39 13.84 2.50
N MET A 326 10.78 12.97 1.56
CA MET A 326 9.84 12.15 0.80
C MET A 326 9.07 11.15 1.68
N LYS A 327 9.69 10.50 2.69
CA LYS A 327 8.95 9.63 3.63
C LYS A 327 7.85 10.40 4.34
N ARG A 328 8.13 11.62 4.81
CA ARG A 328 7.12 12.49 5.44
C ARG A 328 6.07 12.98 4.45
N TYR A 329 6.45 13.23 3.21
CA TYR A 329 5.58 13.67 2.12
C TYR A 329 4.57 12.58 1.77
N HIS A 330 5.07 11.37 1.48
CA HIS A 330 4.27 10.20 1.12
C HIS A 330 3.39 9.68 2.26
N TYR A 331 3.89 9.70 3.51
CA TYR A 331 3.02 9.45 4.67
C TYR A 331 1.93 10.53 4.83
N SER A 332 2.19 11.78 4.44
CA SER A 332 1.14 12.81 4.45
C SER A 332 0.12 12.59 3.33
N HIS A 333 0.53 12.04 2.18
CA HIS A 333 -0.36 11.59 1.12
C HIS A 333 -1.28 10.46 1.61
N HIS A 334 -0.72 9.34 2.09
CA HIS A 334 -1.51 8.19 2.59
C HIS A 334 -2.49 8.49 3.73
N PHE A 335 -2.08 9.31 4.72
CA PHE A 335 -2.82 9.43 5.99
C PHE A 335 -3.53 10.79 6.19
N VAL A 336 -3.38 11.74 5.26
CA VAL A 336 -3.92 13.11 5.39
C VAL A 336 -4.46 13.69 4.07
N HIS A 337 -3.76 13.51 2.95
CA HIS A 337 -4.03 14.21 1.67
C HIS A 337 -3.93 13.26 0.47
N HIS A 338 -4.88 12.34 0.32
CA HIS A 338 -4.90 11.34 -0.76
C HIS A 338 -5.10 11.94 -2.17
N ASP A 339 -5.41 13.23 -2.26
CA ASP A 339 -5.64 14.01 -3.49
C ASP A 339 -4.44 14.91 -3.87
N GLN A 340 -3.33 14.82 -3.13
CA GLN A 340 -2.12 15.61 -3.30
C GLN A 340 -0.87 14.75 -3.12
N GLY A 341 0.29 15.23 -3.56
CA GLY A 341 1.58 14.58 -3.28
C GLY A 341 1.85 13.33 -4.11
N TYR A 342 1.59 13.40 -5.42
CA TYR A 342 1.71 12.25 -6.31
C TYR A 342 3.17 11.92 -6.67
N GLY A 343 4.14 12.80 -6.40
CA GLY A 343 5.56 12.51 -6.58
C GLY A 343 6.14 11.67 -5.44
N ILE A 344 6.63 10.47 -5.75
CA ILE A 344 7.23 9.53 -4.78
C ILE A 344 8.76 9.68 -4.78
N SER A 345 9.36 9.74 -5.97
CA SER A 345 10.78 9.99 -6.15
C SER A 345 11.16 11.45 -5.84
N SER A 346 10.28 12.41 -6.13
CA SER A 346 10.45 13.82 -5.74
C SER A 346 9.15 14.64 -5.84
N ASP A 347 9.02 15.71 -5.07
CA ASP A 347 7.91 16.67 -5.14
C ASP A 347 8.03 17.67 -6.32
N PHE A 348 8.84 17.38 -7.35
CA PHE A 348 9.07 18.28 -8.48
C PHE A 348 7.83 18.50 -9.35
N TRP A 349 7.21 17.41 -9.83
CA TRP A 349 6.03 17.51 -10.68
C TRP A 349 4.80 18.03 -9.91
N ASP A 350 4.70 17.73 -8.61
CA ASP A 350 3.68 18.33 -7.75
C ASP A 350 3.80 19.86 -7.62
N LYS A 351 5.03 20.41 -7.55
CA LYS A 351 5.26 21.87 -7.60
C LYS A 351 4.79 22.46 -8.92
N LEU A 352 5.11 21.81 -10.04
CA LEU A 352 4.81 22.30 -11.38
C LEU A 352 3.30 22.27 -11.70
N PHE A 353 2.60 21.23 -11.23
CA PHE A 353 1.19 20.99 -11.54
C PHE A 353 0.22 21.34 -10.40
N GLY A 354 0.70 21.95 -9.31
CA GLY A 354 -0.13 22.52 -8.24
C GLY A 354 -0.68 21.52 -7.21
N THR A 355 -0.15 20.30 -7.15
CA THR A 355 -0.64 19.21 -6.26
C THR A 355 0.23 19.00 -5.02
N ARG A 356 1.03 19.99 -4.63
CA ARG A 356 2.09 19.84 -3.62
C ARG A 356 1.60 19.92 -2.16
N ILE A 357 1.89 18.88 -1.38
CA ILE A 357 1.64 18.88 0.07
C ILE A 357 2.60 19.84 0.79
N ILE A 358 2.06 20.76 1.59
CA ILE A 358 2.83 21.68 2.43
C ILE A 358 3.15 21.02 3.79
N LEU A 359 4.30 20.35 3.88
CA LEU A 359 4.75 19.71 5.11
C LEU A 359 5.06 20.71 6.24
N ARG A 360 4.44 20.47 7.40
CA ARG A 360 4.69 21.23 8.64
C ARG A 360 6.18 21.18 9.04
N LYS A 361 6.74 22.32 9.47
CA LYS A 361 8.08 22.38 10.08
C LYS A 361 8.04 21.69 11.45
N LEU A 362 8.96 20.76 11.69
CA LEU A 362 9.05 20.03 12.95
C LEU A 362 10.06 20.70 13.90
N LYS A 363 9.87 20.52 15.21
CA LYS A 363 10.82 20.94 16.25
C LYS A 363 11.98 19.93 16.45
N TYR A 364 11.83 18.70 15.94
CA TYR A 364 12.79 17.61 16.06
C TYR A 364 12.69 16.68 14.84
N LEU A 365 13.71 15.85 14.61
CA LEU A 365 13.67 14.80 13.58
C LEU A 365 12.83 13.60 14.05
N LEU A 366 11.96 13.10 13.19
CA LEU A 366 11.22 11.86 13.43
C LEU A 366 12.19 10.67 13.37
N LYS A 367 11.90 9.65 14.16
CA LYS A 367 12.57 8.35 14.12
C LYS A 367 11.51 7.27 13.97
N TRP A 368 11.66 6.39 12.99
CA TRP A 368 10.83 5.19 12.81
C TRP A 368 11.60 3.96 13.31
#